data_AF-A0A3D0X8J6-F1
#
_entry.id   AF-A0A3D0X8J6-F1
#
_cell.length_a   1.000
_cell.length_b   1.000
_cell.length_c   1.000
_cell.angle_alpha   90.00
_cell.angle_beta   90.00
_cell.angle_gamma   90.00
#
_symmetry.space_group_name_H-M   'P 1'
#
loop_
_entity.id
_entity.type
_entity.pdbx_description
1 polymer ?
#
loop_
_entity_poly.entity_id
_entity_poly.type
_entity_poly.pdbx_seq_one_letter_code
_entity_poly.pdbx_strand_id
1 'polypeptide(L)'
;SIVSAALIAVTIIIALFSGCSKNTSTPDEATADTATSDTAATIETTLNIEAQAITDNGLSIDKDGNVIDKDGKKVEPSEDGKVKIKTDDGKTVEVSADDIKKADSKNSTDNNSSYSSSSKNNKLNASKNNNSGSSSGSSSSKSDTPKQDDGKTYHEAVYKTVHHEAVTEQVWVVDEAAYSYEEPVYETVGAVICNTCGADITNNKNAHGESHMLNDENFSYHVESKQVQSGTKTVNVPEQGHYETKTIKEAYDEKVLVKEAGWY
;
A
#
# COMPACT_ATOMS: atom_id res chain seq x y z
N SER A 1 -18.35 1.58 28.19
CA SER A 1 -19.50 2.43 27.80
C SER A 1 -19.62 2.44 26.29
N ILE A 2 -20.85 2.39 25.82
CA ILE A 2 -21.31 1.88 24.52
C ILE A 2 -20.79 2.71 23.34
N VAL A 3 -20.25 2.01 22.34
CA VAL A 3 -19.98 2.54 20.99
C VAL A 3 -21.33 2.72 20.29
N SER A 4 -21.72 3.96 20.01
CA SER A 4 -22.90 4.26 19.20
C SER A 4 -22.51 4.20 17.72
N ALA A 5 -22.79 3.06 17.08
CA ALA A 5 -22.78 2.93 15.63
C ALA A 5 -24.07 3.54 15.08
N ALA A 6 -23.95 4.62 14.31
CA ALA A 6 -25.06 5.24 13.60
C ALA A 6 -25.43 4.36 12.38
N LEU A 7 -26.59 3.74 12.47
CA LEU A 7 -27.18 2.89 11.42
C LEU A 7 -27.88 3.81 10.41
N ILE A 8 -27.22 4.08 9.27
CA ILE A 8 -27.83 4.83 8.16
C ILE A 8 -28.72 3.86 7.39
N ALA A 9 -30.02 3.86 7.72
CA ALA A 9 -31.04 3.14 6.98
C ALA A 9 -31.34 3.90 5.67
N VAL A 10 -30.87 3.37 4.54
CA VAL A 10 -31.28 3.82 3.20
C VAL A 10 -32.65 3.21 2.89
N THR A 11 -33.70 4.00 3.04
CA THR A 11 -35.05 3.66 2.56
C THR A 11 -35.10 3.76 1.04
N ILE A 12 -35.18 2.61 0.36
CA ILE A 12 -35.49 2.51 -1.06
C ILE A 12 -36.99 2.79 -1.24
N ILE A 13 -37.32 3.96 -1.78
CA ILE A 13 -38.68 4.27 -2.23
C ILE A 13 -38.85 3.62 -3.60
N ILE A 14 -39.49 2.44 -3.64
CA ILE A 14 -39.94 1.82 -4.89
C ILE A 14 -41.22 2.56 -5.33
N ALA A 15 -41.07 3.48 -6.29
CA ALA A 15 -42.19 4.07 -6.99
C ALA A 15 -42.77 3.02 -7.98
N LEU A 16 -43.90 2.43 -7.61
CA LEU A 16 -44.72 1.61 -8.51
C LEU A 16 -45.44 2.51 -9.51
N PHE A 17 -44.87 2.70 -10.70
CA PHE A 17 -45.67 3.13 -11.84
C PHE A 17 -46.37 1.90 -12.44
N SER A 18 -47.68 1.84 -12.19
CA SER A 18 -48.59 0.98 -12.94
C SER A 18 -48.60 1.40 -14.42
N GLY A 19 -48.15 0.51 -15.29
CA GLY A 19 -48.28 0.62 -16.74
C GLY A 19 -48.71 -0.72 -17.32
N CYS A 20 -50.02 -0.92 -17.44
CA CYS A 20 -50.57 -1.96 -18.30
C CYS A 20 -50.32 -1.60 -19.77
N SER A 21 -49.66 -2.46 -20.52
CA SER A 21 -50.07 -2.79 -21.90
C SER A 21 -49.46 -4.12 -22.31
N LYS A 22 -50.36 -5.04 -22.66
CA LYS A 22 -50.08 -6.33 -23.25
C LYS A 22 -49.49 -6.09 -24.65
N ASN A 23 -48.43 -6.81 -25.01
CA ASN A 23 -48.39 -7.56 -26.25
C ASN A 23 -47.35 -8.66 -26.17
N THR A 24 -47.81 -9.86 -26.50
CA THR A 24 -47.15 -11.14 -26.53
C THR A 24 -46.39 -11.33 -27.85
N SER A 25 -45.13 -11.76 -27.77
CA SER A 25 -44.48 -12.66 -28.73
C SER A 25 -43.32 -13.37 -28.01
N THR A 26 -43.34 -14.70 -28.02
CA THR A 26 -42.34 -15.62 -27.42
C THR A 26 -41.21 -15.94 -28.43
N PRO A 27 -40.22 -16.80 -28.09
CA PRO A 27 -38.83 -16.44 -27.79
C PRO A 27 -37.87 -16.81 -28.95
N ASP A 28 -36.76 -16.09 -29.10
CA ASP A 28 -35.63 -16.60 -29.86
C ASP A 28 -34.34 -16.54 -29.02
N GLU A 29 -33.68 -17.67 -29.04
CA GLU A 29 -32.46 -18.03 -28.33
C GLU A 29 -31.25 -17.38 -29.01
N ALA A 30 -30.46 -16.62 -28.24
CA ALA A 30 -29.09 -16.28 -28.60
C ALA A 30 -28.22 -16.31 -27.34
N THR A 31 -27.44 -17.38 -27.24
CA THR A 31 -26.35 -17.65 -26.30
C THR A 31 -25.10 -16.86 -26.71
N ALA A 32 -24.21 -16.61 -25.73
CA ALA A 32 -22.84 -16.03 -25.81
C ALA A 32 -22.76 -14.49 -25.86
N ASP A 33 -21.93 -13.78 -25.10
CA ASP A 33 -20.94 -14.13 -24.10
C ASP A 33 -20.71 -12.89 -23.22
N THR A 34 -20.66 -13.08 -21.90
CA THR A 34 -20.22 -12.06 -20.93
C THR A 34 -18.70 -12.09 -20.86
N ALA A 35 -18.03 -11.15 -21.51
CA ALA A 35 -16.59 -10.97 -21.39
C ALA A 35 -16.20 -9.50 -21.58
N THR A 36 -16.31 -8.69 -20.52
CA THR A 36 -15.56 -7.41 -20.45
C THR A 36 -15.47 -6.91 -18.99
N SER A 37 -14.64 -7.58 -18.17
CA SER A 37 -14.28 -7.09 -16.83
C SER A 37 -12.87 -7.50 -16.39
N ASP A 38 -12.20 -8.44 -17.09
CA ASP A 38 -10.91 -8.97 -16.63
C ASP A 38 -9.70 -8.11 -17.04
N THR A 39 -9.84 -7.23 -18.04
CA THR A 39 -8.68 -6.47 -18.56
C THR A 39 -8.22 -5.38 -17.59
N ALA A 40 -9.14 -4.67 -16.92
CA ALA A 40 -8.79 -3.56 -16.04
C ALA A 40 -8.18 -4.03 -14.71
N ALA A 41 -8.77 -5.06 -14.09
CA ALA A 41 -8.26 -5.65 -12.84
C ALA A 41 -6.88 -6.30 -13.03
N THR A 42 -6.63 -6.91 -14.20
CA THR A 42 -5.32 -7.49 -14.53
C THR A 42 -4.26 -6.40 -14.72
N ILE A 43 -4.61 -5.25 -15.31
CA ILE A 43 -3.68 -4.12 -15.50
C ILE A 43 -3.32 -3.47 -14.16
N GLU A 44 -4.30 -3.20 -13.28
CA GLU A 44 -4.03 -2.59 -11.96
C GLU A 44 -3.19 -3.52 -11.06
N THR A 45 -3.48 -4.82 -11.08
CA THR A 45 -2.71 -5.81 -10.31
C THR A 45 -1.27 -5.91 -10.83
N THR A 46 -1.06 -5.84 -12.15
CA THR A 46 0.29 -5.90 -12.74
C THR A 46 1.11 -4.66 -12.41
N LEU A 47 0.50 -3.46 -12.47
CA LEU A 47 1.17 -2.20 -12.10
C LEU A 47 1.57 -2.14 -10.61
N ASN A 48 0.77 -2.74 -9.73
CA ASN A 48 1.09 -2.80 -8.30
C ASN A 48 2.27 -3.75 -8.01
N ILE A 49 2.35 -4.89 -8.71
CA ILE A 49 3.46 -5.84 -8.59
C ILE A 49 4.77 -5.24 -9.12
N GLU A 50 4.73 -4.51 -10.23
CA GLU A 50 5.91 -3.86 -10.81
C GLU A 50 6.46 -2.75 -9.90
N ALA A 51 5.60 -1.88 -9.37
CA ALA A 51 6.02 -0.81 -8.46
C ALA A 51 6.64 -1.36 -7.16
N GLN A 52 6.06 -2.39 -6.56
CA GLN A 52 6.60 -3.03 -5.36
C GLN A 52 7.96 -3.67 -5.63
N ALA A 53 8.09 -4.43 -6.73
CA ALA A 53 9.33 -5.09 -7.09
C ALA A 53 10.47 -4.09 -7.40
N ILE A 54 10.15 -2.91 -7.95
CA ILE A 54 11.10 -1.79 -8.16
C ILE A 54 11.61 -1.27 -6.82
N THR A 55 10.71 -1.02 -5.86
CA THR A 55 11.06 -0.53 -4.52
C THR A 55 11.88 -1.55 -3.73
N ASP A 56 11.49 -2.83 -3.74
CA ASP A 56 12.16 -3.90 -2.98
C ASP A 56 13.59 -4.13 -3.49
N ASN A 57 13.80 -4.05 -4.82
CA ASN A 57 15.13 -4.14 -5.43
C ASN A 57 15.91 -2.81 -5.40
N GLY A 58 15.29 -1.72 -4.93
CA GLY A 58 15.89 -0.39 -4.80
C GLY A 58 16.37 0.19 -6.13
N LEU A 59 15.64 -0.03 -7.24
CA LEU A 59 16.00 0.57 -8.52
C LEU A 59 15.58 2.04 -8.58
N SER A 60 16.46 2.87 -9.11
CA SER A 60 16.21 4.29 -9.34
C SER A 60 16.83 4.75 -10.66
N ILE A 61 16.57 5.99 -11.05
CA ILE A 61 17.17 6.61 -12.24
C ILE A 61 18.24 7.61 -11.82
N ASP A 62 19.46 7.44 -12.35
CA ASP A 62 20.53 8.40 -12.13
C ASP A 62 20.29 9.72 -12.89
N LYS A 63 21.09 10.74 -12.57
CA LYS A 63 21.05 12.05 -13.22
C LYS A 63 21.29 12.02 -14.75
N ASP A 64 21.87 10.94 -15.26
CA ASP A 64 22.20 10.75 -16.67
C ASP A 64 21.11 9.91 -17.38
N GLY A 65 20.05 9.52 -16.67
CA GLY A 65 18.90 8.77 -17.18
C GLY A 65 19.08 7.25 -17.20
N ASN A 66 20.12 6.70 -16.56
CA ASN A 66 20.35 5.26 -16.47
C ASN A 66 19.65 4.66 -15.25
N VAL A 67 19.24 3.40 -15.37
CA VAL A 67 18.77 2.61 -14.23
C VAL A 67 19.98 2.22 -13.36
N ILE A 68 19.89 2.49 -12.07
CA ILE A 68 20.88 2.09 -11.06
C ILE A 68 20.22 1.22 -9.98
N ASP A 69 21.00 0.32 -9.39
CA ASP A 69 20.59 -0.47 -8.23
C ASP A 69 20.72 0.31 -6.91
N LYS A 70 20.31 -0.32 -5.81
CA LYS A 70 20.42 0.22 -4.44
C LYS A 70 21.84 0.61 -4.01
N ASP A 71 22.85 0.04 -4.66
CA ASP A 71 24.27 0.31 -4.39
C ASP A 71 24.81 1.41 -5.32
N GLY A 72 23.95 2.00 -6.16
CA GLY A 72 24.27 3.06 -7.11
C GLY A 72 24.98 2.56 -8.37
N LYS A 73 24.99 1.25 -8.62
CA LYS A 73 25.64 0.65 -9.78
C LYS A 73 24.67 0.59 -10.95
N LYS A 74 25.15 0.97 -12.13
CA LYS A 74 24.38 0.92 -13.37
C LYS A 74 23.93 -0.51 -13.69
N VAL A 75 22.64 -0.66 -13.93
CA VAL A 75 22.02 -1.90 -14.39
C VAL A 75 21.87 -1.82 -15.90
N GLU A 76 22.33 -2.86 -16.60
CA GLU A 76 22.19 -2.95 -18.05
C GLU A 76 20.77 -3.45 -18.40
N PRO A 77 20.01 -2.69 -19.20
CA PRO A 77 18.72 -3.16 -19.68
C PRO A 77 18.90 -4.26 -20.74
N SER A 78 17.84 -5.04 -20.94
CA SER A 78 17.69 -5.99 -22.04
C SER A 78 17.61 -5.24 -23.38
N GLU A 79 17.70 -5.95 -24.51
CA GLU A 79 17.70 -5.33 -25.86
C GLU A 79 16.44 -4.48 -26.15
N ASP A 80 15.34 -4.75 -25.43
CA ASP A 80 14.06 -4.02 -25.49
C ASP A 80 13.98 -2.82 -24.52
N GLY A 81 15.07 -2.49 -23.81
CA GLY A 81 15.15 -1.34 -22.91
C GLY A 81 14.56 -1.57 -21.53
N LYS A 82 14.23 -2.82 -21.16
CA LYS A 82 13.65 -3.18 -19.85
C LYS A 82 14.66 -3.85 -18.94
N VAL A 83 14.46 -3.71 -17.62
CA VAL A 83 15.29 -4.36 -16.60
C VAL A 83 14.54 -5.55 -16.02
N LYS A 84 15.21 -6.70 -15.92
CA LYS A 84 14.65 -7.91 -15.34
C LYS A 84 14.99 -7.97 -13.85
N ILE A 85 13.96 -8.09 -13.02
CA ILE A 85 14.09 -8.16 -11.57
C ILE A 85 13.47 -9.45 -11.08
N LYS A 86 14.04 -10.03 -10.02
CA LYS A 86 13.46 -11.18 -9.34
C LYS A 86 12.70 -10.66 -8.12
N THR A 87 11.45 -11.05 -7.99
CA THR A 87 10.69 -10.85 -6.76
C THR A 87 11.10 -11.89 -5.72
N ASP A 88 10.76 -11.65 -4.46
CA ASP A 88 11.06 -12.58 -3.35
C ASP A 88 10.39 -13.96 -3.54
N ASP A 89 9.28 -14.00 -4.29
CA ASP A 89 8.60 -15.24 -4.71
C ASP A 89 9.35 -15.99 -5.84
N GLY A 90 10.53 -15.51 -6.25
CA GLY A 90 11.35 -16.09 -7.31
C GLY A 90 10.82 -15.84 -8.74
N LYS A 91 9.75 -15.06 -8.90
CA LYS A 91 9.19 -14.69 -10.20
C LYS A 91 10.04 -13.58 -10.83
N THR A 92 10.24 -13.65 -12.15
CA THR A 92 10.93 -12.57 -12.88
C THR A 92 9.89 -11.59 -13.43
N VAL A 93 10.10 -10.30 -13.17
CA VAL A 93 9.27 -9.19 -13.67
C VAL A 93 10.17 -8.28 -14.52
N GLU A 94 9.63 -7.73 -15.60
CA GLU A 94 10.37 -6.83 -16.50
C GLU A 94 9.80 -5.42 -16.40
N VAL A 95 10.63 -4.47 -15.98
CA VAL A 95 10.20 -3.10 -15.72
C VAL A 95 10.87 -2.13 -16.67
N SER A 96 10.11 -1.15 -17.16
CA SER A 96 10.66 -0.10 -18.03
C SER A 96 11.23 1.06 -17.22
N ALA A 97 12.08 1.87 -17.83
CA ALA A 97 12.62 3.07 -17.18
C ALA A 97 11.52 4.08 -16.78
N ASP A 98 10.39 4.11 -17.50
CA ASP A 98 9.28 5.02 -17.18
C ASP A 98 8.48 4.55 -15.95
N ASP A 99 8.38 3.24 -15.75
CA ASP A 99 7.74 2.67 -14.56
C ASP A 99 8.59 2.91 -13.31
N ILE A 100 9.92 2.80 -13.45
CA ILE A 100 10.89 3.13 -12.39
C ILE A 100 10.79 4.62 -12.01
N LYS A 101 10.72 5.54 -12.99
CA LYS A 101 10.55 6.98 -12.70
C LYS A 101 9.26 7.29 -11.96
N LYS A 102 8.15 6.62 -12.32
CA LYS A 102 6.85 6.80 -11.68
C LYS A 102 6.85 6.28 -10.24
N ALA A 103 7.50 5.14 -9.99
CA ALA A 103 7.65 4.57 -8.66
C ALA A 103 8.53 5.47 -7.76
N ASP A 104 9.65 5.97 -8.29
CA ASP A 104 10.58 6.86 -7.57
C ASP A 104 9.93 8.21 -7.20
N SER A 105 9.10 8.74 -8.10
CA SER A 105 8.35 10.00 -7.86
C SER A 105 7.30 9.88 -6.75
N LYS A 106 6.73 8.69 -6.51
CA LYS A 106 5.76 8.44 -5.43
C LYS A 106 6.41 8.40 -4.05
N ASN A 107 7.69 8.05 -3.96
CA ASN A 107 8.43 7.96 -2.69
C ASN A 107 8.91 9.34 -2.16
N SER A 108 8.84 10.39 -2.98
CA SER A 108 9.35 11.74 -2.62
C SER A 108 8.39 12.62 -1.82
N THR A 109 7.15 12.21 -1.52
CA THR A 109 6.19 13.09 -0.81
C THR A 109 6.12 12.84 0.71
N ASP A 110 6.63 11.74 1.25
CA ASP A 110 6.42 11.38 2.66
C ASP A 110 7.68 11.28 3.55
N ASN A 111 8.85 11.75 3.10
CA ASN A 111 10.07 11.74 3.92
C ASN A 111 10.65 13.14 4.16
N ASN A 112 9.96 13.96 4.96
CA ASN A 112 10.61 15.03 5.69
C ASN A 112 11.38 14.46 6.90
N SER A 113 12.56 13.91 6.63
CA SER A 113 13.66 13.89 7.58
C SER A 113 14.95 14.18 6.85
N SER A 114 15.28 15.48 6.86
CA SER A 114 16.56 16.08 6.49
C SER A 114 17.78 15.15 6.64
N TYR A 115 18.38 14.75 5.52
CA TYR A 115 19.81 14.46 5.48
C TYR A 115 20.48 15.43 4.50
N SER A 116 20.74 16.63 4.99
CA SER A 116 21.76 17.48 4.40
C SER A 116 23.12 16.83 4.67
N SER A 117 23.71 16.29 3.61
CA SER A 117 25.11 15.89 3.56
C SER A 117 26.01 17.09 3.87
N SER A 118 26.74 17.05 4.99
CA SER A 118 27.93 17.87 5.16
C SER A 118 29.08 17.01 5.67
N SER A 119 29.92 16.60 4.72
CA SER A 119 31.25 16.07 4.95
C SER A 119 32.07 17.05 5.80
N LYS A 120 32.51 16.61 6.98
CA LYS A 120 33.62 17.26 7.70
C LYS A 120 34.47 16.22 8.42
N ASN A 121 35.64 16.01 7.83
CA ASN A 121 36.83 15.42 8.44
C ASN A 121 37.07 15.96 9.86
N ASN A 122 37.43 15.08 10.80
CA ASN A 122 38.20 15.41 12.00
C ASN A 122 38.94 14.14 12.44
N LYS A 123 40.24 14.00 12.12
CA LYS A 123 41.38 14.44 12.95
C LYS A 123 41.31 13.87 14.36
N LEU A 124 41.97 12.72 14.54
CA LEU A 124 42.38 12.17 15.82
C LEU A 124 43.14 13.23 16.62
N ASN A 125 42.68 13.50 17.84
CA ASN A 125 43.44 14.27 18.81
C ASN A 125 43.44 13.52 20.14
N ALA A 126 44.63 13.06 20.51
CA ALA A 126 44.92 12.55 21.84
C ALA A 126 44.76 13.67 22.88
N SER A 127 44.20 13.36 24.04
CA SER A 127 44.56 14.02 25.29
C SER A 127 44.29 13.14 26.49
N LYS A 128 45.36 12.98 27.27
CA LYS A 128 45.42 12.54 28.66
C LYS A 128 44.37 13.26 29.52
N ASN A 129 43.81 12.57 30.50
CA ASN A 129 43.89 13.06 31.89
C ASN A 129 43.81 11.93 32.92
N ASN A 130 44.56 12.12 34.00
CA ASN A 130 44.80 11.25 35.14
C ASN A 130 43.87 11.60 36.31
N ASN A 131 43.59 10.63 37.19
CA ASN A 131 43.63 10.77 38.65
C ASN A 131 43.49 9.38 39.31
N SER A 132 44.53 8.82 39.93
CA SER A 132 44.89 8.88 41.37
C SER A 132 43.80 8.28 42.30
N GLY A 133 44.03 7.09 42.89
CA GLY A 133 44.50 6.88 44.28
C GLY A 133 43.31 6.86 45.26
N SER A 134 43.10 5.95 46.24
CA SER A 134 43.99 5.07 47.00
C SER A 134 43.16 4.05 47.83
N SER A 135 43.75 2.88 48.07
CA SER A 135 43.71 2.01 49.27
C SER A 135 42.51 1.88 50.24
N SER A 136 42.23 0.59 50.53
CA SER A 136 41.95 -0.06 51.85
C SER A 136 40.50 -0.34 52.25
N GLY A 137 40.27 -1.57 52.73
CA GLY A 137 39.06 -1.96 53.45
C GLY A 137 38.70 -3.45 53.31
N SER A 138 39.27 -4.31 54.16
CA SER A 138 38.86 -5.70 54.31
C SER A 138 37.43 -5.82 54.86
N SER A 139 36.64 -6.77 54.36
CA SER A 139 35.73 -7.52 55.22
C SER A 139 35.52 -8.94 54.67
N SER A 140 36.01 -9.88 55.45
CA SER A 140 35.84 -11.32 55.30
C SER A 140 34.38 -11.70 55.53
N SER A 141 33.75 -12.37 54.57
CA SER A 141 32.58 -13.21 54.82
C SER A 141 32.95 -14.65 54.49
N LYS A 142 33.00 -15.47 55.54
CA LYS A 142 33.23 -16.91 55.50
C LYS A 142 32.07 -17.59 54.74
N SER A 143 32.40 -18.37 53.73
CA SER A 143 31.52 -19.42 53.22
C SER A 143 32.23 -20.76 53.44
N ASP A 144 31.52 -21.68 54.07
CA ASP A 144 32.00 -22.97 54.56
C ASP A 144 32.57 -23.84 53.42
N THR A 145 33.89 -23.97 53.38
CA THR A 145 34.60 -24.91 52.50
C THR A 145 34.56 -26.31 53.13
N PRO A 146 34.32 -27.40 52.37
CA PRO A 146 34.48 -28.75 52.89
C PRO A 146 35.95 -29.03 53.19
N LYS A 147 36.29 -29.32 54.46
CA LYS A 147 37.52 -30.04 54.86
C LYS A 147 37.40 -31.50 54.37
N GLN A 148 38.40 -32.21 53.85
CA GLN A 148 39.80 -32.37 54.27
C GLN A 148 40.64 -33.06 53.15
N ASP A 149 41.95 -32.78 53.03
CA ASP A 149 43.12 -33.63 53.39
C ASP A 149 43.49 -34.67 52.29
N ASP A 150 44.47 -34.34 51.43
CA ASP A 150 45.30 -35.25 50.58
C ASP A 150 46.06 -34.51 49.45
N GLY A 151 46.42 -33.23 49.64
CA GLY A 151 47.09 -32.43 48.60
C GLY A 151 46.22 -32.06 47.39
N LYS A 152 44.95 -32.46 47.39
CA LYS A 152 43.98 -32.15 46.35
C LYS A 152 43.40 -30.75 46.52
N THR A 153 43.29 -30.01 45.42
CA THR A 153 42.70 -28.66 45.43
C THR A 153 41.31 -28.69 44.83
N TYR A 154 40.32 -28.18 45.57
CA TYR A 154 38.96 -28.01 45.08
C TYR A 154 38.88 -26.77 44.19
N HIS A 155 38.14 -26.87 43.09
CA HIS A 155 37.74 -25.71 42.30
C HIS A 155 36.22 -25.65 42.20
N GLU A 156 35.70 -24.42 42.26
CA GLU A 156 34.29 -24.16 42.06
C GLU A 156 33.91 -24.30 40.58
N ALA A 157 32.62 -24.51 40.34
CA ALA A 157 32.08 -24.54 38.99
C ALA A 157 32.27 -23.18 38.32
N VAL A 158 32.75 -23.19 37.08
CA VAL A 158 32.96 -21.99 36.28
C VAL A 158 31.83 -21.87 35.27
N TYR A 159 31.10 -20.76 35.33
CA TYR A 159 30.04 -20.43 34.38
C TYR A 159 30.48 -19.28 33.47
N LYS A 160 29.94 -19.29 32.24
CA LYS A 160 30.03 -18.17 31.31
C LYS A 160 28.61 -17.71 30.97
N THR A 161 28.40 -16.41 30.86
CA THR A 161 27.15 -15.85 30.34
C THR A 161 27.23 -15.73 28.82
N VAL A 162 26.20 -16.20 28.13
CA VAL A 162 25.99 -16.04 26.69
C VAL A 162 24.78 -15.13 26.51
N HIS A 163 24.95 -14.04 25.78
CA HIS A 163 23.87 -13.12 25.45
C HIS A 163 23.16 -13.57 24.18
N HIS A 164 21.84 -13.66 24.23
CA HIS A 164 20.97 -13.90 23.08
C HIS A 164 20.19 -12.62 22.78
N GLU A 165 20.34 -12.11 21.57
CA GLU A 165 19.61 -10.93 21.09
C GLU A 165 18.10 -11.20 20.98
N ALA A 166 17.30 -10.15 21.03
CA ALA A 166 15.86 -10.25 20.81
C ALA A 166 15.55 -10.71 19.38
N VAL A 167 14.52 -11.54 19.23
CA VAL A 167 14.00 -11.96 17.92
C VAL A 167 12.74 -11.17 17.63
N THR A 168 12.77 -10.40 16.53
CA THR A 168 11.65 -9.57 16.08
C THR A 168 11.17 -9.97 14.69
N GLU A 169 9.93 -9.62 14.37
CA GLU A 169 9.32 -9.72 13.04
C GLU A 169 8.69 -8.39 12.63
N GLN A 170 8.60 -8.13 11.32
CA GLN A 170 7.81 -7.03 10.77
C GLN A 170 6.39 -7.53 10.51
N VAL A 171 5.39 -6.82 11.03
CA VAL A 171 3.97 -7.14 10.85
C VAL A 171 3.31 -5.98 10.13
N TRP A 172 2.59 -6.27 9.05
CA TRP A 172 1.75 -5.26 8.37
C TRP A 172 0.49 -5.00 9.19
N VAL A 173 0.28 -3.73 9.54
CA VAL A 173 -0.89 -3.24 10.27
C VAL A 173 -1.72 -2.39 9.32
N VAL A 174 -3.00 -2.73 9.21
CA VAL A 174 -3.95 -2.04 8.34
C VAL A 174 -4.49 -0.81 9.07
N ASP A 175 -4.24 0.37 8.52
CA ASP A 175 -4.77 1.64 9.02
C ASP A 175 -6.15 1.92 8.41
N GLU A 176 -6.28 1.71 7.10
CA GLU A 176 -7.53 1.89 6.35
C GLU A 176 -7.77 0.68 5.45
N ALA A 177 -8.91 0.01 5.63
CA ALA A 177 -9.28 -1.15 4.83
C ALA A 177 -9.59 -0.75 3.38
N ALA A 178 -9.27 -1.64 2.44
CA ALA A 178 -9.70 -1.49 1.06
C ALA A 178 -11.23 -1.38 0.96
N TYR A 179 -11.71 -0.48 0.10
CA TYR A 179 -13.14 -0.35 -0.18
C TYR A 179 -13.37 0.06 -1.63
N SER A 180 -14.60 -0.10 -2.10
CA SER A 180 -15.02 0.35 -3.41
C SER A 180 -16.31 1.16 -3.33
N TYR A 181 -16.47 2.08 -4.28
CA TYR A 181 -17.68 2.89 -4.41
C TYR A 181 -17.99 3.18 -5.88
N GLU A 182 -19.26 3.49 -6.15
CA GLU A 182 -19.74 3.83 -7.50
C GLU A 182 -19.77 5.34 -7.68
N GLU A 183 -19.07 5.84 -8.70
CA GLU A 183 -19.15 7.24 -9.14
C GLU A 183 -20.07 7.36 -10.36
N PRO A 184 -21.04 8.28 -10.37
CA PRO A 184 -21.89 8.49 -11.55
C PRO A 184 -21.08 9.04 -12.72
N VAL A 185 -21.36 8.53 -13.92
CA VAL A 185 -20.82 9.03 -15.18
C VAL A 185 -21.91 9.80 -15.91
N TYR A 186 -21.58 11.00 -16.39
CA TYR A 186 -22.50 11.89 -17.09
C TYR A 186 -22.06 12.09 -18.53
N GLU A 187 -23.03 12.16 -19.42
CA GLU A 187 -22.87 12.53 -20.81
C GLU A 187 -23.68 13.78 -21.12
N THR A 188 -23.11 14.63 -21.98
CA THR A 188 -23.80 15.80 -22.50
C THR A 188 -24.62 15.42 -23.71
N VAL A 189 -25.94 15.53 -23.59
CA VAL A 189 -26.88 15.30 -24.68
C VAL A 189 -27.54 16.63 -25.09
N GLY A 190 -27.93 16.74 -26.35
CA GLY A 190 -28.72 17.86 -26.84
C GLY A 190 -30.20 17.62 -26.59
N ALA A 191 -30.83 18.47 -25.80
CA ALA A 191 -32.28 18.53 -25.65
C ALA A 191 -32.85 19.53 -26.66
N VAL A 192 -33.81 19.11 -27.47
CA VAL A 192 -34.49 20.01 -28.44
C VAL A 192 -35.70 20.61 -27.74
N ILE A 193 -35.71 21.93 -27.55
CA ILE A 193 -36.75 22.64 -26.81
C ILE A 193 -37.59 23.48 -27.77
N CYS A 194 -38.91 23.34 -27.69
CA CYS A 194 -39.84 24.16 -28.46
C CYS A 194 -39.83 25.61 -27.96
N ASN A 195 -39.62 26.58 -28.85
CA ASN A 195 -39.63 28.00 -28.49
C ASN A 195 -41.03 28.52 -28.15
N THR A 196 -42.07 27.88 -28.69
CA THR A 196 -43.45 28.34 -28.55
C THR A 196 -44.05 27.95 -27.20
N CYS A 197 -43.76 26.74 -26.72
CA CYS A 197 -44.36 26.21 -25.47
C CYS A 197 -43.34 25.76 -24.42
N GLY A 198 -42.04 25.73 -24.73
CA GLY A 198 -40.99 25.28 -23.80
C GLY A 198 -40.91 23.76 -23.59
N ALA A 199 -41.68 22.96 -24.33
CA ALA A 199 -41.64 21.50 -24.21
C ALA A 199 -40.32 20.92 -24.73
N ASP A 200 -39.81 19.89 -24.05
CA ASP A 200 -38.75 19.03 -24.57
C ASP A 200 -39.33 18.13 -25.66
N ILE A 201 -38.87 18.33 -26.89
CA ILE A 201 -39.34 17.67 -28.10
C ILE A 201 -38.26 16.81 -28.76
N THR A 202 -37.22 16.44 -28.00
CA THR A 202 -36.04 15.70 -28.50
C THR A 202 -36.42 14.45 -29.29
N ASN A 203 -37.47 13.75 -28.87
CA ASN A 203 -37.90 12.47 -29.47
C ASN A 203 -39.20 12.56 -30.30
N ASN A 204 -39.84 13.72 -30.42
CA ASN A 204 -41.15 13.87 -31.09
C ASN A 204 -41.31 15.18 -31.88
N LYS A 205 -40.19 15.78 -32.31
CA LYS A 205 -40.12 17.08 -32.99
C LYS A 205 -41.17 17.29 -34.09
N ASN A 206 -41.35 16.32 -34.98
CA ASN A 206 -42.27 16.44 -36.11
C ASN A 206 -43.75 16.45 -35.68
N ALA A 207 -44.17 15.45 -34.90
CA ALA A 207 -45.56 15.36 -34.43
C ALA A 207 -45.93 16.57 -33.54
N HIS A 208 -44.98 17.07 -32.75
CA HIS A 208 -45.19 18.27 -31.95
C HIS A 208 -45.31 19.54 -32.82
N GLY A 209 -44.47 19.69 -33.83
CA GLY A 209 -44.55 20.82 -34.76
C GLY A 209 -45.84 20.84 -35.57
N GLU A 210 -46.31 19.67 -36.02
CA GLU A 210 -47.60 19.53 -36.70
C GLU A 210 -48.77 19.99 -35.80
N SER A 211 -48.72 19.71 -34.50
CA SER A 211 -49.74 20.19 -33.54
C SER A 211 -49.80 21.71 -33.47
N HIS A 212 -48.66 22.41 -33.52
CA HIS A 212 -48.65 23.88 -33.56
C HIS A 212 -49.23 24.40 -34.88
N MET A 213 -48.86 23.78 -36.01
CA MET A 213 -49.38 24.19 -37.32
C MET A 213 -50.90 24.00 -37.45
N LEU A 214 -51.45 22.93 -36.88
CA LEU A 214 -52.91 22.70 -36.86
C LEU A 214 -53.67 23.73 -36.02
N ASN A 215 -52.99 24.36 -35.07
CA ASN A 215 -53.54 25.42 -34.21
C ASN A 215 -53.21 26.83 -34.74
N ASP A 216 -52.70 26.96 -35.96
CA ASP A 216 -52.24 28.23 -36.57
C ASP A 216 -51.14 28.94 -35.73
N GLU A 217 -50.32 28.18 -34.99
CA GLU A 217 -49.21 28.68 -34.19
C GLU A 217 -47.85 28.51 -34.91
N ASN A 218 -46.89 29.37 -34.56
CA ASN A 218 -45.53 29.24 -35.07
C ASN A 218 -44.81 28.04 -34.43
N PHE A 219 -44.00 27.33 -35.22
CA PHE A 219 -43.13 26.27 -34.73
C PHE A 219 -41.67 26.64 -34.97
N SER A 220 -40.91 26.74 -33.87
CA SER A 220 -39.45 26.85 -33.92
C SER A 220 -38.85 26.20 -32.67
N TYR A 221 -37.58 25.82 -32.74
CA TYR A 221 -36.88 25.16 -31.65
C TYR A 221 -35.45 25.69 -31.49
N HIS A 222 -34.88 25.47 -30.31
CA HIS A 222 -33.44 25.58 -30.06
C HIS A 222 -32.95 24.28 -29.42
N VAL A 223 -31.63 24.14 -29.32
CA VAL A 223 -30.99 22.99 -28.66
C VAL A 223 -30.28 23.48 -27.43
N GLU A 224 -30.58 22.87 -26.29
CA GLU A 224 -29.88 23.09 -25.04
C GLU A 224 -29.02 21.87 -24.70
N SER A 225 -27.84 22.09 -24.13
CA SER A 225 -26.99 21.00 -23.63
C SER A 225 -27.45 20.59 -22.24
N LYS A 226 -27.72 19.31 -22.04
CA LYS A 226 -28.11 18.72 -20.75
C LYS A 226 -27.13 17.61 -20.37
N GLN A 227 -26.68 17.61 -19.12
CA GLN A 227 -25.97 16.45 -18.56
C GLN A 227 -27.00 15.40 -18.14
N VAL A 228 -26.85 14.18 -18.64
CA VAL A 228 -27.66 13.03 -18.25
C VAL A 228 -26.71 11.96 -17.74
N GLN A 229 -27.05 11.36 -16.60
CA GLN A 229 -26.27 10.25 -16.07
C GLN A 229 -26.39 9.07 -17.04
N SER A 230 -25.27 8.68 -17.65
CA SER A 230 -25.21 7.58 -18.62
C SER A 230 -24.78 6.25 -17.98
N GLY A 231 -24.23 6.29 -16.77
CA GLY A 231 -23.88 5.09 -16.03
C GLY A 231 -23.23 5.36 -14.68
N THR A 232 -22.52 4.35 -14.19
CA THR A 232 -21.62 4.46 -13.04
C THR A 232 -20.28 3.81 -13.39
N LYS A 233 -19.22 4.24 -12.71
CA LYS A 233 -17.93 3.57 -12.71
C LYS A 233 -17.58 3.16 -11.28
N THR A 234 -17.07 1.95 -11.13
CA THR A 234 -16.54 1.47 -9.86
C THR A 234 -15.15 2.06 -9.64
N VAL A 235 -14.93 2.66 -8.47
CA VAL A 235 -13.62 3.13 -8.01
C VAL A 235 -13.18 2.26 -6.86
N ASN A 236 -11.99 1.65 -6.98
CA ASN A 236 -11.37 0.84 -5.94
C ASN A 236 -10.34 1.69 -5.19
N VAL A 237 -10.47 1.71 -3.88
CA VAL A 237 -9.50 2.34 -2.98
C VAL A 237 -8.74 1.20 -2.29
N PRO A 238 -7.42 1.09 -2.52
CA PRO A 238 -6.63 0.02 -1.94
C PRO A 238 -6.49 0.19 -0.43
N GLU A 239 -6.18 -0.92 0.25
CA GLU A 239 -5.82 -0.91 1.66
C GLU A 239 -4.58 -0.05 1.89
N GLN A 240 -4.56 0.70 3.00
CA GLN A 240 -3.40 1.45 3.47
C GLN A 240 -2.97 0.94 4.84
N GLY A 241 -1.67 0.92 5.08
CA GLY A 241 -1.10 0.40 6.32
C GLY A 241 0.39 0.68 6.45
N HIS A 242 1.00 0.13 7.49
CA HIS A 242 2.42 0.27 7.77
C HIS A 242 2.99 -0.99 8.42
N TYR A 243 4.31 -1.14 8.41
CA TYR A 243 5.00 -2.22 9.11
C TYR A 243 5.37 -1.82 10.53
N GLU A 244 4.99 -2.63 11.51
CA GLU A 244 5.44 -2.54 12.90
C GLU A 244 6.44 -3.66 13.23
N THR A 245 7.46 -3.34 14.01
CA THR A 245 8.38 -4.34 14.57
C THR A 245 7.79 -4.95 15.83
N LYS A 246 7.52 -6.26 15.80
CA LYS A 246 7.00 -7.01 16.94
C LYS A 246 8.07 -7.95 17.49
N THR A 247 8.34 -7.84 18.79
CA THR A 247 9.23 -8.78 19.49
C THR A 247 8.52 -10.11 19.72
N ILE A 248 9.07 -11.18 19.16
CA ILE A 248 8.60 -12.56 19.37
C ILE A 248 9.28 -13.14 20.61
N LYS A 249 10.56 -12.82 20.81
CA LYS A 249 11.36 -13.24 21.96
C LYS A 249 12.24 -12.11 22.43
N GLU A 250 12.15 -11.79 23.71
CA GLU A 250 13.02 -10.83 24.34
C GLU A 250 14.47 -11.32 24.35
N ALA A 251 15.41 -10.38 24.37
CA ALA A 251 16.81 -10.68 24.61
C ALA A 251 16.97 -11.31 26.00
N TYR A 252 17.85 -12.29 26.12
CA TYR A 252 18.09 -12.94 27.41
C TYR A 252 19.53 -13.43 27.54
N ASP A 253 19.97 -13.50 28.80
CA ASP A 253 21.28 -14.01 29.16
C ASP A 253 21.17 -15.44 29.68
N GLU A 254 21.95 -16.34 29.08
CA GLU A 254 22.03 -17.74 29.46
C GLU A 254 23.35 -18.01 30.20
N LYS A 255 23.28 -18.61 31.39
CA LYS A 255 24.46 -19.08 32.13
C LYS A 255 24.81 -20.50 31.71
N VAL A 256 25.90 -20.64 30.96
CA VAL A 256 26.42 -21.93 30.48
C VAL A 256 27.56 -22.40 31.39
N LEU A 257 27.46 -23.63 31.89
CA LEU A 257 28.52 -24.26 32.67
C LEU A 257 29.71 -24.57 31.75
N VAL A 258 30.87 -23.98 32.05
CA VAL A 258 32.12 -24.21 31.31
C VAL A 258 32.92 -25.34 31.96
N LYS A 259 32.87 -25.42 33.29
CA LYS A 259 33.62 -26.41 34.06
C LYS A 259 32.86 -26.77 35.33
N GLU A 260 32.63 -28.06 35.54
CA GLU A 260 32.01 -28.55 36.78
C GLU A 260 32.94 -28.34 37.98
N ALA A 261 32.35 -28.22 39.17
CA ALA A 261 33.13 -28.17 40.39
C ALA A 261 33.74 -29.55 40.68
N GLY A 262 34.96 -29.57 41.21
CA GLY A 262 35.63 -30.85 41.46
C GLY A 262 36.98 -30.72 42.17
N TRP A 263 37.55 -31.87 42.50
CA TRP A 263 38.86 -31.98 43.13
C TRP A 263 39.91 -32.39 42.09
N TYR A 264 41.07 -31.74 42.11
CA TYR A 264 42.28 -32.16 41.40
C TYR A 264 43.17 -32.98 42.32
#